data_AF-V7EV18-F1
#
_entry.id   AF-V7EV18-F1
#
_cell.length_a   1.000
_cell.length_b   1.000
_cell.length_c   1.000
_cell.angle_alpha   90.00
_cell.angle_beta   90.00
_cell.angle_gamma   90.00
#
_symmetry.space_group_name_H-M   'P 1'
#
loop_
_entity.id
_entity.type
_entity.pdbx_description
1 polymer ?
#
loop_
_entity_poly.entity_id
_entity_poly.type
_entity_poly.pdbx_seq_one_letter_code
_entity_poly.pdbx_strand_id
1 'polypeptide(L)'
;MLAGLLLVLAQFFPLYQLSRLEPGTATSQNWALVFWVVLLISTWSSFAVTAKRFHDFGKPTYYALISLIIGPILLIVLACFRGDPGPNRYGKRSNAPAEP
;
A
#
# COMPACT_ATOMS: atom_id res chain seq x y z
N MET A 1 9.16 3.68 -4.26
CA MET A 1 8.38 4.92 -4.47
C MET A 1 7.47 4.84 -5.70
N LEU A 2 7.97 4.47 -6.89
CA LEU A 2 7.17 4.49 -8.13
C LEU A 2 5.85 3.69 -8.05
N ALA A 3 5.89 2.46 -7.52
CA ALA A 3 4.70 1.61 -7.38
C ALA A 3 3.66 2.18 -6.41
N GLY A 4 4.08 2.81 -5.30
CA GLY A 4 3.16 3.42 -4.35
C GLY A 4 2.46 4.66 -4.94
N LEU A 5 3.20 5.47 -5.69
CA LEU A 5 2.63 6.60 -6.42
C LEU A 5 1.62 6.14 -7.49
N LEU A 6 1.96 5.07 -8.22
CA LEU A 6 1.07 4.47 -9.22
C LEU A 6 -0.25 3.99 -8.59
N LEU A 7 -0.21 3.36 -7.41
CA LEU A 7 -1.40 2.92 -6.69
C LEU A 7 -2.29 4.09 -6.27
N VAL A 8 -1.70 5.19 -5.82
CA VAL A 8 -2.44 6.42 -5.48
C VAL A 8 -3.10 6.99 -6.74
N LEU A 9 -2.38 7.10 -7.85
CA LEU A 9 -2.94 7.57 -9.12
C LEU A 9 -4.05 6.65 -9.65
N ALA A 10 -3.91 5.33 -9.46
CA ALA A 10 -4.93 4.35 -9.84
C ALA A 10 -6.24 4.54 -9.07
N GLN A 11 -6.21 5.03 -7.82
CA GLN A 11 -7.42 5.38 -7.06
C GLN A 11 -8.09 6.67 -7.55
N PHE A 12 -7.31 7.65 -7.98
CA PHE A 12 -7.83 8.93 -8.47
C PHE A 12 -8.66 8.79 -9.75
N PHE A 13 -8.32 7.83 -10.63
CA PHE A 13 -9.06 7.62 -11.87
C PHE A 13 -10.54 7.24 -11.66
N PRO A 14 -10.89 6.15 -10.94
CA PRO A 14 -12.29 5.79 -10.71
C PRO A 14 -13.03 6.83 -9.83
N LEU A 15 -12.31 7.53 -8.93
CA LEU A 15 -12.90 8.65 -8.18
C LEU A 15 -13.29 9.82 -9.10
N TYR A 16 -12.44 10.16 -10.07
CA TYR A 16 -12.73 11.17 -11.08
C TYR A 16 -13.87 10.77 -12.01
N GLN A 17 -13.99 9.48 -12.34
CA GLN A 17 -15.13 8.97 -13.08
C GLN A 17 -16.43 9.16 -12.28
N LEU A 18 -16.41 8.80 -10.99
CA LEU A 18 -17.55 8.97 -10.10
C LEU A 18 -17.96 10.45 -9.92
N SER A 19 -16.99 11.36 -9.81
CA SER A 19 -17.27 12.79 -9.59
C SER A 19 -17.92 13.50 -10.78
N ARG A 20 -17.84 12.91 -11.99
CA ARG A 20 -18.47 13.45 -13.20
C ARG A 20 -19.86 12.90 -13.46
N LEU A 21 -20.27 11.85 -12.75
CA LEU A 21 -21.52 11.15 -12.98
C LEU A 21 -22.58 11.61 -11.98
N GLU A 22 -23.84 11.65 -12.42
CA GLU A 22 -24.97 11.90 -11.54
C GLU A 22 -25.11 10.75 -10.52
N PRO A 23 -25.18 11.06 -9.21
CA PRO A 23 -25.40 10.06 -8.18
C PRO A 23 -26.73 9.31 -8.36
N GLY A 24 -26.73 8.00 -8.16
CA GLY A 24 -27.94 7.16 -8.19
C GLY A 24 -28.22 6.51 -9.54
N THR A 25 -27.42 6.80 -10.57
CA THR A 25 -27.48 6.09 -11.85
C THR A 25 -26.78 4.72 -11.78
N ALA A 26 -27.19 3.74 -12.60
CA ALA A 26 -26.52 2.44 -12.69
C ALA A 26 -25.01 2.57 -13.02
N THR A 27 -24.67 3.52 -13.90
CA THR A 27 -23.28 3.82 -14.25
C THR A 27 -22.48 4.33 -13.04
N SER A 28 -23.06 5.22 -12.23
CA SER A 28 -22.39 5.71 -10.99
C SER A 28 -22.15 4.58 -9.98
N GLN A 29 -23.09 3.64 -9.83
CA GLN A 29 -22.95 2.49 -8.95
C GLN A 29 -21.84 1.54 -9.40
N ASN A 30 -21.74 1.28 -10.70
CA ASN A 30 -20.66 0.46 -11.25
C ASN A 30 -19.28 1.09 -10.99
N TRP A 31 -19.15 2.41 -11.20
CA TRP A 31 -17.90 3.12 -10.92
C TRP A 31 -17.58 3.19 -9.42
N ALA A 32 -18.59 3.30 -8.56
CA ALA A 32 -18.39 3.22 -7.11
C ALA A 32 -17.84 1.83 -6.72
N LEU A 33 -18.36 0.74 -7.30
CA LEU A 33 -17.83 -0.61 -7.06
C LEU A 33 -16.38 -0.73 -7.52
N VAL A 34 -16.06 -0.25 -8.73
CA VAL A 34 -14.68 -0.24 -9.25
C VAL A 34 -13.75 0.55 -8.32
N PHE A 35 -14.19 1.74 -7.87
CA PHE A 35 -13.44 2.54 -6.90
C PHE A 35 -13.15 1.76 -5.61
N TRP A 36 -14.16 1.11 -5.03
CA TRP A 36 -14.00 0.32 -3.81
C TRP A 36 -13.04 -0.86 -3.99
N VAL A 37 -13.13 -1.58 -5.12
CA VAL A 37 -12.23 -2.70 -5.42
C VAL A 37 -10.78 -2.22 -5.55
N VAL A 38 -10.56 -1.15 -6.32
CA VAL A 38 -9.22 -0.56 -6.50
C VAL A 38 -8.67 -0.07 -5.16
N LEU A 39 -9.51 0.58 -4.36
CA LEU A 39 -9.13 1.07 -3.03
C LEU A 39 -8.72 -0.09 -2.11
N LEU A 40 -9.50 -1.17 -2.03
CA LEU A 40 -9.20 -2.33 -1.20
C LEU A 40 -7.89 -3.03 -1.61
N ILE A 41 -7.72 -3.31 -2.91
CA ILE A 41 -6.50 -3.96 -3.43
C ILE A 41 -5.26 -3.10 -3.17
N SER A 42 -5.36 -1.79 -3.40
CA SER A 42 -4.26 -0.86 -3.20
C SER A 42 -3.90 -0.69 -1.73
N THR A 43 -4.90 -0.62 -0.85
CA THR A 43 -4.72 -0.55 0.61
C THR A 43 -4.06 -1.82 1.12
N TRP A 44 -4.52 -3.00 0.68
CA TRP A 44 -3.91 -4.28 1.04
C TRP A 44 -2.44 -4.37 0.60
N SER A 45 -2.17 -4.00 -0.65
CA SER A 45 -0.81 -4.00 -1.19
C SER A 45 0.11 -3.03 -0.42
N SER A 46 -0.40 -1.84 -0.08
CA SER A 46 0.34 -0.84 0.71
C SER A 46 0.63 -1.32 2.13
N PHE A 47 -0.34 -1.97 2.76
CA PHE A 47 -0.17 -2.59 4.07
C PHE A 47 0.92 -3.68 4.05
N ALA A 48 0.87 -4.58 3.07
CA ALA A 48 1.87 -5.65 2.91
C ALA A 48 3.30 -5.11 2.70
N VAL A 49 3.46 -4.06 1.90
CA VAL A 49 4.77 -3.42 1.70
C VAL A 49 5.24 -2.71 2.97
N THR A 50 4.35 -2.03 3.68
CA THR A 50 4.69 -1.35 4.95
C THR A 50 5.09 -2.38 6.01
N ALA A 51 4.37 -3.49 6.11
CA ALA A 51 4.72 -4.63 6.95
C ALA A 51 6.14 -5.10 6.66
N LYS A 52 6.46 -5.41 5.40
CA LYS A 52 7.82 -5.79 4.98
C LYS A 52 8.87 -4.73 5.35
N ARG A 53 8.56 -3.44 5.16
CA ARG A 53 9.47 -2.34 5.54
C ARG A 53 9.73 -2.30 7.04
N PHE A 54 8.72 -2.47 7.88
CA PHE A 54 8.92 -2.57 9.33
C PHE A 54 9.74 -3.81 9.72
N HIS A 55 9.53 -4.94 9.06
CA HIS A 55 10.37 -6.13 9.23
C HIS A 55 11.84 -5.86 8.90
N ASP A 56 12.10 -5.11 7.83
CA ASP A 56 13.45 -4.70 7.43
C ASP A 56 14.10 -3.70 8.42
N PHE A 57 13.33 -3.04 9.29
CA PHE A 57 13.82 -2.21 10.40
C PHE A 57 13.89 -2.98 11.73
N GLY A 58 13.79 -4.31 11.69
CA GLY A 58 13.75 -5.16 12.88
C GLY A 58 12.54 -4.93 13.78
N LYS A 59 11.54 -4.16 13.32
CA LYS A 59 10.33 -3.83 14.08
C LYS A 59 9.24 -4.89 13.85
N PRO A 60 8.37 -5.13 14.83
CA PRO A 60 7.23 -6.02 14.69
C PRO A 60 6.18 -5.46 13.71
N THR A 61 5.46 -6.36 13.05
CA THR A 61 4.55 -6.06 11.94
C THR A 61 3.34 -5.22 12.33
N TYR A 62 2.94 -5.21 13.60
CA TYR A 62 1.77 -4.45 14.05
C TYR A 62 1.92 -2.94 13.83
N TYR A 63 3.15 -2.42 13.72
CA TYR A 63 3.39 -1.02 13.34
C TYR A 63 2.86 -0.68 11.94
N ALA A 64 2.71 -1.69 11.06
CA ALA A 64 2.09 -1.51 9.77
C ALA A 64 0.60 -1.15 9.86
N LEU A 65 -0.09 -1.38 10.99
CA LEU A 65 -1.48 -0.95 11.17
C LEU A 65 -1.64 0.57 11.06
N ILE A 66 -0.60 1.33 11.38
CA ILE A 66 -0.56 2.78 11.21
C ILE A 66 -0.73 3.18 9.73
N SER A 67 -0.33 2.30 8.79
CA SER A 67 -0.53 2.52 7.35
C SER A 67 -2.01 2.50 6.93
N LEU A 68 -2.94 2.03 7.76
CA LEU A 68 -4.37 2.11 7.44
C LEU A 68 -4.92 3.53 7.60
N ILE A 69 -4.24 4.40 8.35
CA ILE A 69 -4.64 5.79 8.57
C ILE A 69 -3.81 6.74 7.70
N ILE A 70 -2.49 6.55 7.67
CA ILE A 70 -1.54 7.45 6.98
C ILE A 70 -0.75 6.74 5.86
N GLY A 71 -1.28 5.65 5.31
CA GLY A 71 -0.58 4.70 4.44
C GLY A 71 0.35 5.27 3.39
N PRO A 72 -0.15 6.10 2.45
CA PRO A 72 0.69 6.65 1.38
C PRO A 72 1.85 7.49 1.94
N ILE A 73 1.57 8.30 2.96
CA ILE A 73 2.54 9.18 3.61
C ILE A 73 3.60 8.34 4.34
N LEU A 74 3.17 7.33 5.10
CA LEU A 74 4.06 6.45 5.83
C LEU A 74 5.00 5.68 4.89
N LEU A 75 4.49 5.19 3.76
CA LEU A 75 5.32 4.54 2.74
C LEU A 75 6.33 5.50 2.10
N ILE A 76 5.96 6.76 1.87
CA ILE A 76 6.90 7.79 1.37
C ILE A 76 8.01 8.01 2.40
N VAL A 77 7.66 8.21 3.68
CA VAL A 77 8.63 8.41 4.75
C VAL A 77 9.55 7.19 4.88
N LEU A 78 9.00 5.98 4.99
CA LEU A 78 9.78 4.74 5.10
C LEU A 78 10.63 4.45 3.85
N ALA A 79 10.27 4.96 2.68
CA ALA A 79 11.06 4.83 1.47
C ALA A 79 12.28 5.77 1.43
N CYS A 80 12.26 6.87 2.20
CA CYS A 80 13.40 7.77 2.34
C CYS A 80 14.51 7.20 3.26
N PHE A 81 14.17 6.23 4.12
CA PHE A 81 15.12 5.61 5.05
C PHE A 81 15.57 4.24 4.56
N ARG A 82 16.88 3.98 4.62
CA ARG A 82 17.44 2.63 4.41
C ARG A 82 17.09 1.74 5.60
N GLY A 83 16.70 0.49 5.33
CA GLY A 83 16.52 -0.53 6.36
C GLY A 83 17.81 -0.84 7.12
N ASP A 84 17.69 -1.57 8.23
CA ASP A 84 18.85 -1.93 9.05
C ASP A 84 19.80 -2.84 8.26
N PRO A 85 21.12 -2.58 8.31
CA PRO A 85 22.10 -3.41 7.63
C PRO A 85 22.21 -4.78 8.32
N GLY A 86 22.06 -5.85 7.54
CA GLY A 86 22.27 -7.23 7.99
C GLY A 86 21.05 -8.14 7.81
N PRO A 87 21.15 -9.40 8.28
CA PRO A 87 20.03 -10.33 8.34
C PRO A 87 18.90 -9.78 9.21
N ASN A 88 17.64 -9.84 8.74
CA ASN A 88 16.52 -9.53 9.61
C ASN A 88 16.10 -10.79 10.40
N ARG A 89 15.31 -10.63 11.47
CA ARG A 89 14.80 -11.75 12.29
C ARG A 89 14.05 -12.84 11.51
N TYR A 90 13.62 -12.52 10.29
CA TYR A 90 12.79 -13.33 9.41
C TYR A 90 13.57 -13.86 8.19
N GLY A 91 14.90 -13.66 8.10
CA GLY A 91 15.74 -14.21 7.03
C GLY A 91 17.20 -13.75 7.04
N LYS A 92 18.11 -14.63 6.60
CA LYS A 92 19.58 -14.41 6.57
C LYS A 92 20.04 -13.22 5.70
N ARG A 93 19.24 -12.78 4.74
CA ARG A 93 19.52 -11.62 3.87
C ARG A 93 18.23 -10.88 3.54
N SER A 94 18.29 -9.55 3.45
CA SER A 94 17.20 -8.75 2.88
C SER A 94 17.00 -9.15 1.41
N ASN A 95 15.79 -9.60 1.06
CA ASN A 95 15.40 -10.08 -0.28
C ASN A 95 16.00 -11.42 -0.78
N ALA A 96 16.47 -12.32 0.11
CA ALA A 96 16.75 -13.71 -0.29
C ALA A 96 15.58 -14.64 0.12
N PRO A 97 15.27 -15.68 -0.68
CA PRO A 97 14.36 -16.74 -0.23
C PRO A 97 14.93 -17.42 1.02
N ALA A 98 14.05 -17.98 1.86
CA ALA A 98 14.48 -18.83 2.98
C ALA A 98 15.29 -20.00 2.40
N GLU A 99 16.54 -20.16 2.85
CA GLU A 99 17.32 -21.35 2.52
C GLU A 99 16.60 -22.60 3.07
N PRO A 100 16.60 -23.72 2.34
CA PRO A 100 15.95 -24.97 2.76
C PRO A 100 16.51 -25.52 4.08
#